data_AF-A0A2G1YR94-F1
#
_entry.id   AF-A0A2G1YR94-F1
#
_cell.length_a   1.000
_cell.length_b   1.000
_cell.length_c   1.000
_cell.angle_alpha   90.00
_cell.angle_beta   90.00
_cell.angle_gamma   90.00
#
_symmetry.space_group_name_H-M   'P 1'
#
loop_
_entity.id
_entity.type
_entity.pdbx_description
1 polymer ?
#
loop_
_entity_poly.entity_id
_entity_poly.type
_entity_poly.pdbx_seq_one_letter_code
_entity_poly.pdbx_strand_id
1 'polypeptide(L)'
;MKNLNLYYKIGISAGVVQRALKVTLVVGIILNLINQGEVLIQLDFASINLTKFFLTFLVPYSVTTYTAVALKLEFQIGTKATVDADLVCKGCGERIHVKENEVIPESHICGVNTHWKLV
;
A
#
# COMPACT_ATOMS: atom_id res chain seq x y z
N MET A 1 13.19 -14.64 -2.72
CA MET A 1 13.79 -13.31 -2.46
C MET A 1 13.30 -12.22 -3.43
N LYS A 2 12.99 -12.52 -4.71
CA LYS A 2 12.47 -11.50 -5.67
C LYS A 2 11.18 -10.80 -5.21
N ASN A 3 10.25 -11.54 -4.61
CA ASN A 3 8.97 -10.98 -4.16
C ASN A 3 9.15 -9.88 -3.10
N LEU A 4 10.09 -10.06 -2.15
CA LEU A 4 10.33 -9.08 -1.08
C LEU A 4 10.81 -7.73 -1.62
N ASN A 5 11.67 -7.75 -2.64
CA ASN A 5 12.16 -6.53 -3.30
C ASN A 5 11.00 -5.78 -3.99
N LEU A 6 10.05 -6.54 -4.56
CA LEU A 6 8.84 -5.97 -5.15
C LEU A 6 7.94 -5.29 -4.12
N TYR A 7 7.66 -5.95 -2.98
CA TYR A 7 6.90 -5.36 -1.87
C TYR A 7 7.54 -4.05 -1.41
N TYR A 8 8.86 -4.04 -1.25
CA TYR A 8 9.61 -2.87 -0.85
C TYR A 8 9.52 -1.75 -1.90
N LYS A 9 9.81 -2.04 -3.18
CA LYS A 9 9.76 -1.07 -4.28
C LYS A 9 8.39 -0.41 -4.40
N ILE A 10 7.31 -1.19 -4.27
CA ILE A 10 5.94 -0.67 -4.28
C ILE A 10 5.67 0.17 -3.02
N GLY A 11 6.05 -0.32 -1.84
CA GLY A 11 5.82 0.35 -0.56
C GLY A 11 6.46 1.73 -0.47
N ILE A 12 7.66 1.89 -1.03
CA ILE A 12 8.38 3.18 -1.07
C ILE A 12 8.02 4.05 -2.28
N SER A 13 7.13 3.58 -3.16
CA SER A 13 6.75 4.37 -4.34
C SER A 13 6.06 5.68 -3.91
N ALA A 14 6.38 6.77 -4.61
CA ALA A 14 5.92 8.12 -4.23
C ALA A 14 4.40 8.20 -4.06
N GLY A 15 3.63 7.52 -4.92
CA GLY A 15 2.17 7.48 -4.82
C GLY A 15 1.66 6.79 -3.54
N VAL A 16 2.32 5.71 -3.10
CA VAL A 16 1.97 5.01 -1.85
C VAL A 16 2.35 5.87 -0.65
N VAL A 17 3.58 6.40 -0.62
CA VAL A 17 4.08 7.21 0.49
C VAL A 17 3.27 8.49 0.66
N GLN A 18 2.98 9.23 -0.42
CA GLN A 18 2.18 10.45 -0.36
C GLN A 18 0.77 10.20 0.17
N ARG A 19 0.12 9.12 -0.28
CA ARG A 19 -1.21 8.74 0.22
C ARG A 19 -1.14 8.35 1.69
N ALA A 20 -0.18 7.50 2.07
CA ALA A 20 0.00 7.06 3.45
C ALA A 20 0.27 8.24 4.39
N LEU A 21 1.11 9.19 4.01
CA LEU A 21 1.40 10.40 4.79
C LEU A 21 0.14 11.27 4.97
N LYS A 22 -0.61 11.53 3.89
CA LYS A 22 -1.86 12.33 3.97
C LYS A 22 -2.87 11.70 4.93
N VAL A 23 -3.11 10.40 4.79
CA VAL A 23 -4.04 9.66 5.66
C VAL A 23 -3.56 9.67 7.11
N THR A 24 -2.28 9.37 7.32
CA THR A 24 -1.66 9.31 8.66
C THR A 24 -1.68 10.65 9.38
N LEU A 25 -1.48 11.75 8.67
CA LEU A 25 -1.52 13.08 9.28
C LEU A 25 -2.93 13.38 9.81
N VAL A 26 -3.96 13.16 8.99
CA VAL A 26 -5.35 13.43 9.40
C VAL A 26 -5.80 12.47 10.49
N VAL A 27 -5.69 11.16 10.25
CA VAL A 27 -6.16 10.13 11.18
C VAL A 27 -5.31 10.13 12.45
N GLY A 28 -3.99 10.29 12.34
CA GLY A 28 -3.08 10.33 13.47
C GLY A 28 -3.30 11.52 14.39
N ILE A 29 -3.59 12.71 13.86
CA ILE A 29 -3.98 13.88 14.68
C ILE A 29 -5.24 13.56 15.49
N ILE A 30 -6.27 13.02 14.83
CA ILE A 30 -7.53 12.65 15.49
C ILE A 30 -7.28 11.61 16.58
N LEU A 31 -6.52 10.55 16.29
CA LEU A 31 -6.20 9.50 17.25
C LEU A 31 -5.37 10.00 18.43
N ASN A 32 -4.43 10.92 18.18
CA ASN A 32 -3.61 11.50 19.23
C ASN A 32 -4.44 12.41 20.16
N LEU A 33 -5.39 13.17 19.61
CA LEU A 33 -6.37 13.94 20.39
C LEU A 33 -7.29 13.04 21.22
N ILE A 34 -7.74 11.90 20.68
CA ILE A 34 -8.57 10.96 21.45
C ILE A 34 -7.77 10.28 22.57
N ASN A 35 -6.50 9.94 22.33
CA ASN A 35 -5.70 9.11 23.24
C ASN A 35 -5.00 9.91 24.35
N GLN A 36 -4.61 11.16 24.09
CA GLN A 36 -3.92 12.02 25.06
C GLN A 36 -4.20 13.52 24.82
N GLY A 37 -5.40 13.84 24.33
CA GLY A 37 -5.81 15.21 24.04
C GLY A 37 -5.84 16.13 25.26
N GLU A 38 -6.16 15.60 26.45
CA GLU A 38 -6.16 16.39 27.69
C GLU A 38 -4.78 17.01 27.96
N VAL A 39 -3.73 16.20 27.84
CA VAL A 39 -2.32 16.62 28.01
C VAL A 39 -1.91 17.63 26.94
N LEU A 40 -2.33 17.41 25.69
CA LEU A 40 -2.05 18.32 24.56
C LEU A 40 -2.73 19.68 24.72
N ILE A 41 -3.99 19.71 25.17
CA ILE A 41 -4.78 20.92 25.37
C ILE A 41 -4.24 21.71 26.57
N GLN A 42 -3.79 21.03 27.62
CA GLN A 42 -3.16 21.64 28.79
C GLN A 42 -1.73 22.14 28.52
N LEU A 43 -1.18 21.89 27.32
CA LEU A 43 0.21 22.22 26.94
C LEU A 43 1.26 21.61 27.88
N ASP A 44 0.91 20.49 28.55
CA ASP A 44 1.81 19.79 29.46
C ASP A 44 2.66 18.78 28.70
N PHE A 45 3.69 19.28 28.00
CA PHE A 45 4.56 18.44 27.18
C PHE A 45 5.38 17.43 27.99
N ALA A 46 5.54 17.62 29.31
CA ALA A 46 6.29 16.73 30.17
C ALA A 46 5.57 15.40 30.45
N SER A 47 4.24 15.38 30.40
CA SER A 47 3.43 14.18 30.63
C SER A 47 3.00 13.45 29.35
N ILE A 48 3.45 13.92 28.18
CA ILE A 48 3.16 13.26 26.89
C ILE A 48 3.78 11.86 26.88
N ASN A 49 2.95 10.86 26.61
CA ASN A 49 3.42 9.52 26.36
C ASN A 49 3.92 9.41 24.91
N LEU A 50 5.24 9.49 24.73
CA LEU A 50 5.88 9.43 23.41
C LEU A 50 5.56 8.13 22.66
N THR A 51 5.48 6.99 23.35
CA THR A 51 5.14 5.71 22.72
C THR A 51 3.74 5.75 22.11
N LYS A 52 2.76 6.26 22.87
CA LYS A 52 1.39 6.49 22.38
C LYS A 52 1.39 7.46 21.20
N PHE A 53 2.10 8.57 21.33
CA PHE A 53 2.23 9.57 20.26
C PHE A 53 2.73 8.92 18.96
N PHE A 54 3.88 8.24 18.98
CA PHE A 54 4.43 7.61 17.78
C PHE A 54 3.51 6.54 17.19
N LEU A 55 2.89 5.70 18.03
CA LEU A 55 1.96 4.66 17.55
C LEU A 55 0.72 5.24 16.87
N THR A 56 0.20 6.39 17.31
CA THR A 56 -0.97 7.02 16.68
C THR A 56 -0.72 7.46 15.24
N PHE A 57 0.54 7.69 14.85
CA PHE A 57 0.91 7.95 13.46
C PHE A 57 1.43 6.69 12.75
N LEU A 58 2.23 5.86 13.43
CA LEU A 58 2.85 4.69 12.83
C LEU A 58 1.82 3.66 12.37
N VAL A 59 0.77 3.43 13.17
CA VAL A 59 -0.27 2.45 12.87
C VAL A 59 -1.05 2.80 11.60
N PRO A 60 -1.67 3.99 11.47
CA PRO A 60 -2.39 4.34 10.24
C PRO A 60 -1.48 4.41 9.00
N TYR A 61 -0.21 4.79 9.16
CA TYR A 61 0.77 4.74 8.07
C TYR A 61 1.00 3.31 7.58
N SER A 62 1.22 2.39 8.52
CA SER A 62 1.53 0.99 8.22
C SER A 62 0.34 0.31 7.53
N VAL A 63 -0.87 0.49 8.05
CA VAL A 63 -2.10 -0.10 7.48
C VAL A 63 -2.38 0.48 6.09
N THR A 64 -2.22 1.79 5.90
CA THR A 64 -2.43 2.43 4.59
C THR A 64 -1.43 1.93 3.55
N THR A 65 -0.16 1.81 3.94
CA THR A 65 0.91 1.31 3.08
C THR A 65 0.69 -0.15 2.71
N TYR A 66 0.37 -1.00 3.69
CA TYR A 66 0.09 -2.42 3.46
C TYR A 66 -1.04 -2.62 2.45
N THR A 67 -2.18 -1.96 2.64
CA THR A 67 -3.33 -2.07 1.75
C THR A 67 -3.00 -1.58 0.34
N ALA A 68 -2.25 -0.48 0.21
CA ALA A 68 -1.84 0.05 -1.10
C ALA A 68 -0.89 -0.90 -1.85
N VAL A 69 0.04 -1.55 -1.13
CA VAL A 69 0.94 -2.56 -1.71
C VAL A 69 0.14 -3.80 -2.14
N ALA A 70 -0.75 -4.30 -1.29
CA ALA A 70 -1.58 -5.47 -1.59
C ALA A 70 -2.40 -5.27 -2.87
N LEU A 71 -3.11 -4.14 -3.00
CA LEU A 71 -3.91 -3.83 -4.18
C LEU A 71 -3.06 -3.71 -5.46
N LYS A 72 -1.86 -3.12 -5.37
CA LYS A 72 -0.95 -3.00 -6.51
C LYS A 72 -0.37 -4.34 -6.97
N LEU A 73 -0.39 -5.36 -6.11
CA LEU A 73 0.04 -6.72 -6.42
C LEU A 73 -1.07 -7.63 -6.95
N GLU A 74 -2.32 -7.15 -7.01
CA GLU A 74 -3.44 -7.89 -7.61
C GLU A 74 -3.48 -7.77 -9.14
N PHE A 75 -2.67 -6.89 -9.74
CA PHE A 75 -2.52 -6.71 -11.19
C PHE A 75 -3.86 -6.74 -11.97
N GLN A 76 -4.73 -5.78 -11.69
CA GLN A 76 -6.06 -5.70 -12.31
C GLN A 76 -5.97 -5.33 -13.80
N ILE A 77 -6.79 -5.99 -14.63
CA ILE A 77 -6.88 -5.74 -16.07
C ILE A 77 -7.17 -4.25 -16.33
N GLY A 78 -6.50 -3.66 -17.31
CA GLY A 78 -6.70 -2.26 -17.71
C GLY A 78 -6.01 -1.24 -16.79
N THR A 79 -5.41 -1.67 -15.68
CA THR A 79 -4.57 -0.80 -14.85
C THR A 79 -3.11 -0.82 -15.31
N LYS A 80 -2.36 0.25 -15.03
CA LYS A 80 -0.93 0.30 -15.33
C LYS A 80 -0.13 -0.47 -14.29
N ALA A 81 0.76 -1.35 -14.73
CA ALA A 81 1.67 -2.05 -13.83
C ALA A 81 2.60 -1.05 -13.14
N THR A 82 2.73 -1.17 -11.82
CA THR A 82 3.58 -0.26 -11.03
C THR A 82 5.05 -0.67 -11.09
N VAL A 83 5.35 -1.89 -11.52
CA VAL A 83 6.67 -2.51 -11.51
C VAL A 83 6.71 -3.58 -12.60
N ASP A 84 7.92 -3.87 -13.10
CA ASP A 84 8.15 -5.02 -13.96
C ASP A 84 7.81 -6.32 -13.21
N ALA A 85 6.98 -7.18 -13.79
CA ALA A 85 6.53 -8.40 -13.16
C ALA A 85 6.20 -9.51 -14.18
N ASP A 86 6.57 -10.73 -13.82
CA ASP A 86 6.09 -11.94 -14.49
C ASP A 86 4.76 -12.36 -13.85
N LEU A 87 3.71 -12.40 -14.66
CA LEU A 87 2.35 -12.73 -14.24
C LEU A 87 1.93 -14.07 -14.82
N VAL A 88 1.14 -14.82 -14.06
CA VAL A 88 0.46 -16.04 -14.50
C VAL A 88 -1.04 -15.90 -14.27
N CYS A 89 -1.85 -16.25 -15.27
CA CYS A 89 -3.29 -16.30 -15.12
C CYS A 89 -3.68 -17.50 -14.25
N LYS A 90 -4.46 -17.27 -13.20
CA LYS A 90 -4.94 -18.35 -12.31
C LYS A 90 -5.90 -19.34 -13.00
N GLY A 91 -6.60 -18.90 -14.04
CA GLY A 91 -7.59 -19.71 -14.76
C GLY A 91 -6.95 -20.66 -15.77
N CYS A 92 -6.20 -20.11 -16.73
CA CYS A 92 -5.63 -20.87 -17.86
C CYS A 92 -4.14 -21.19 -17.72
N GLY A 93 -3.42 -20.57 -16.78
CA GLY A 93 -1.97 -20.75 -16.63
C GLY A 93 -1.10 -19.99 -17.64
N GLU A 94 -1.70 -19.13 -18.49
CA GLU A 94 -0.95 -18.26 -19.40
C GLU A 94 0.02 -17.35 -18.64
N ARG A 95 1.21 -17.12 -19.19
CA ARG A 95 2.25 -16.29 -18.59
C ARG A 95 2.56 -15.09 -19.47
N ILE A 96 2.65 -13.93 -18.85
CA ILE A 96 3.04 -12.69 -19.52
C ILE A 96 4.08 -11.97 -18.68
N HIS A 97 4.91 -11.18 -19.36
CA HIS A 97 5.82 -10.25 -18.72
C HIS A 97 5.28 -8.85 -18.96
N VAL A 98 5.00 -8.10 -17.89
CA VAL A 98 4.47 -6.74 -17.98
C VAL A 98 5.54 -5.78 -17.46
N LYS A 99 5.81 -4.72 -18.23
CA LYS A 99 6.75 -3.67 -17.84
C LYS A 99 6.09 -2.58 -17.00
N GLU A 100 6.88 -1.87 -16.22
CA GLU A 100 6.45 -0.70 -15.48
C GLU A 100 5.75 0.32 -16.41
N ASN A 101 4.59 0.81 -15.97
CA ASN A 101 3.67 1.68 -16.71
C ASN A 101 2.93 1.08 -17.92
N GLU A 102 3.15 -0.20 -18.24
CA GLU A 102 2.39 -0.92 -19.25
C GLU A 102 0.99 -1.25 -18.74
N VAL A 103 -0.01 -1.20 -19.63
CA VAL A 103 -1.39 -1.56 -19.28
C VAL A 103 -1.47 -3.08 -19.18
N ILE A 104 -1.98 -3.58 -18.05
CA ILE A 104 -2.12 -5.01 -17.81
C ILE A 104 -3.20 -5.56 -18.74
N PRO A 105 -2.85 -6.44 -19.68
CA PRO A 105 -3.78 -6.97 -20.68
C PRO A 105 -4.70 -8.04 -20.08
N GLU A 106 -5.75 -8.38 -20.81
CA GLU A 106 -6.49 -9.62 -20.56
C GLU A 106 -5.73 -10.83 -21.11
N SER A 107 -5.97 -12.01 -20.54
CA SER A 107 -5.47 -13.28 -21.10
C SER A 107 -6.15 -13.55 -22.44
N HIS A 108 -5.40 -14.08 -23.40
CA HIS A 108 -5.94 -14.52 -24.69
C HIS A 108 -6.95 -15.67 -24.54
N ILE A 109 -6.91 -16.39 -23.41
CA ILE A 109 -7.76 -17.55 -23.15
C ILE A 109 -8.94 -17.18 -22.25
N CYS A 110 -8.70 -16.44 -21.16
CA CYS A 110 -9.76 -16.10 -20.18
C CYS A 110 -10.49 -14.78 -20.47
N GLY A 111 -9.95 -13.92 -21.36
CA GLY A 111 -10.50 -12.60 -21.66
C GLY A 111 -10.76 -11.78 -20.39
N VAL A 112 -11.96 -11.23 -20.27
CA VAL A 112 -12.38 -10.41 -19.12
C VAL A 112 -12.33 -11.12 -17.76
N ASN A 113 -12.36 -12.46 -17.73
CA ASN A 113 -12.30 -13.26 -16.49
C ASN A 113 -10.86 -13.53 -16.01
N THR A 114 -9.88 -12.79 -16.53
CA THR A 114 -8.48 -13.00 -16.20
C THR A 114 -8.15 -12.55 -14.78
N HIS A 115 -7.51 -13.43 -14.02
CA HIS A 115 -6.98 -13.11 -12.70
C HIS A 115 -5.48 -13.37 -12.69
N TRP A 116 -4.70 -12.30 -12.83
CA TRP A 116 -3.24 -12.36 -12.79
C TRP A 116 -2.73 -12.62 -11.38
N LYS A 117 -1.63 -13.36 -11.29
CA LYS A 117 -0.87 -13.61 -10.06
C LYS A 117 0.62 -13.50 -10.37
N LEU A 118 1.39 -12.95 -9.44
CA LEU A 118 2.85 -12.95 -9.54
C LEU A 118 3.40 -14.38 -9.55
N VAL A 119 4.42 -14.62 -10.39
CA VAL A 119 5.18 -15.89 -10.49
C VAL A 119 6.43 -15.86 -9.63
#